data_AF-A0A8T4BJC4-F1
#
_entry.id   AF-A0A8T4BJC4-F1
#
_cell.length_a   1.000
_cell.length_b   1.000
_cell.length_c   1.000
_cell.angle_alpha   90.00
_cell.angle_beta   90.00
_cell.angle_gamma   90.00
#
_symmetry.space_group_name_H-M   'P 1'
#
loop_
_entity.id
_entity.type
_entity.pdbx_description
1 polymer ?
#
loop_
_entity_poly.entity_id
_entity_poly.type
_entity_poly.pdbx_seq_one_letter_code
_entity_poly.pdbx_strand_id
1 'polypeptide(L)'
;MDSRGRFQKIKKEKNQKIIIELIRKEEMSFTQLLSKVPFSQTTLTKHLKILSKNKDIVKGILNGNEVYKLTKKGKKSFDDLFLLSNDIEKIRTRGGKHYVSPSHLRGSIISCLLPWGIESDLVLDKEMDKLNLLRSDDVAEIEEFVFKKIANNVRAKKLNKEQFGKLVLGFKIDYNELLKSIKENSLTYVNNITKDECDLLNKMEESPENITEKDDIKFKELRKKTYKKIKELSKS
;
A
#
# COMPACT_ATOMS: atom_id res chain seq x y z
N MET A 1 1.81 -4.50 -22.69
CA MET A 1 2.48 -3.34 -22.07
C MET A 1 3.94 -3.72 -21.82
N ASP A 2 4.89 -3.08 -22.51
CA ASP A 2 6.33 -3.31 -22.30
C ASP A 2 6.72 -3.02 -20.84
N SER A 3 7.52 -3.92 -20.25
CA SER A 3 8.27 -3.75 -19.00
C SER A 3 8.75 -2.32 -18.77
N ARG A 4 9.37 -1.68 -19.78
CA ARG A 4 9.90 -0.31 -19.69
C ARG A 4 8.82 0.73 -19.35
N GLY A 5 7.62 0.58 -19.88
CA GLY A 5 6.49 1.50 -19.62
C GLY A 5 5.95 1.41 -18.19
N ARG A 6 5.94 0.21 -17.59
CA ARG A 6 5.55 0.05 -16.18
C ARG A 6 6.60 0.66 -15.24
N PHE A 7 7.89 0.44 -15.51
CA PHE A 7 8.98 0.99 -14.69
C PHE A 7 9.02 2.51 -14.69
N GLN A 8 8.79 3.15 -15.85
CA GLN A 8 8.71 4.61 -15.93
C GLN A 8 7.52 5.18 -15.13
N LYS A 9 6.40 4.46 -15.07
CA LYS A 9 5.22 4.86 -14.28
C LYS A 9 5.51 4.80 -12.78
N ILE A 10 6.06 3.69 -12.29
CA ILE A 10 6.42 3.50 -10.87
C ILE A 10 7.45 4.57 -10.43
N LYS A 11 8.51 4.79 -11.23
CA LYS A 11 9.52 5.81 -10.96
C LYS A 11 8.91 7.22 -10.86
N LYS A 12 7.94 7.52 -11.73
CA LYS A 12 7.23 8.81 -11.73
C LYS A 12 6.41 9.01 -10.47
N GLU A 13 5.67 7.99 -10.04
CA GLU A 13 4.83 8.04 -8.84
C GLU A 13 5.68 8.16 -7.56
N LYS A 14 6.79 7.40 -7.46
CA LYS A 14 7.74 7.48 -6.35
C LYS A 14 8.36 8.87 -6.21
N ASN A 15 8.82 9.45 -7.31
CA ASN A 15 9.40 10.81 -7.28
C ASN A 15 8.40 11.87 -6.82
N GLN A 16 7.14 11.75 -7.26
CA GLN A 16 6.07 12.66 -6.83
C GLN A 16 5.76 12.50 -5.33
N LYS A 17 5.74 11.26 -4.83
CA LYS A 17 5.57 10.94 -3.41
C LYS A 17 6.66 11.60 -2.55
N ILE A 18 7.92 11.48 -2.94
CA ILE A 18 9.05 12.11 -2.22
C ILE A 18 8.87 13.63 -2.12
N ILE A 19 8.50 14.30 -3.22
CA ILE A 19 8.31 15.77 -3.23
C ILE A 19 7.19 16.17 -2.28
N ILE A 20 6.05 15.48 -2.34
CA ILE A 20 4.90 15.78 -1.47
C ILE A 20 5.26 15.56 0.00
N GLU A 21 5.95 14.48 0.35
CA GLU A 21 6.40 14.21 1.73
C GLU A 21 7.33 15.29 2.28
N LEU A 22 8.25 15.80 1.45
CA LEU A 22 9.12 16.91 1.83
C LEU A 22 8.30 18.19 2.09
N ILE A 23 7.41 18.56 1.16
CA ILE A 23 6.55 19.76 1.30
C ILE A 23 5.56 19.62 2.46
N ARG A 24 5.13 18.39 2.79
CA ARG A 24 4.24 18.12 3.92
C ARG A 24 4.87 18.48 5.25
N LYS A 25 6.16 18.16 5.41
CA LYS A 25 6.92 18.45 6.64
C LYS A 25 7.16 19.95 6.80
N GLU A 26 7.47 20.62 5.71
CA GLU A 26 7.80 22.04 5.70
C GLU A 26 7.57 22.62 4.29
N GLU A 27 7.05 23.85 4.20
CA GLU A 27 6.96 24.54 2.91
C GLU A 27 8.38 24.84 2.39
N MET A 28 8.72 24.34 1.20
CA MET A 28 10.09 24.39 0.67
C MET A 28 10.17 25.15 -0.65
N SER A 29 11.25 25.92 -0.81
CA SER A 29 11.63 26.52 -2.09
C SER A 29 12.14 25.47 -3.08
N PHE A 30 12.25 25.85 -4.35
CA PHE A 30 12.81 24.97 -5.36
C PHE A 30 14.22 24.49 -5.01
N THR A 31 15.07 25.38 -4.51
CA THR A 31 16.46 25.10 -4.14
C THR A 31 16.54 24.13 -2.96
N GLN A 32 15.66 24.30 -1.96
CA GLN A 32 15.57 23.40 -0.82
C GLN A 32 15.06 22.00 -1.21
N LEU A 33 14.10 21.92 -2.14
CA LEU A 33 13.65 20.63 -2.67
C LEU A 33 14.77 19.96 -3.46
N LEU A 34 15.48 20.71 -4.30
CA LEU A 34 16.55 20.18 -5.13
C LEU A 34 17.69 19.56 -4.31
N SER A 35 18.03 20.13 -3.16
CA SER A 35 19.07 19.59 -2.28
C SER A 35 18.65 18.33 -1.50
N LYS A 36 17.34 18.03 -1.44
CA LYS A 36 16.78 16.90 -0.66
C LYS A 36 16.28 15.74 -1.52
N VAL A 37 16.17 15.92 -2.84
CA VAL A 37 15.68 14.87 -3.75
C VAL A 37 16.82 14.14 -4.45
N PRO A 38 16.71 12.84 -4.71
CA PRO A 38 17.75 12.05 -5.37
C PRO A 38 17.72 12.15 -6.90
N PHE A 39 17.10 13.18 -7.47
CA PHE A 39 16.90 13.31 -8.93
C PHE A 39 17.15 14.72 -9.45
N SER A 40 17.41 14.83 -10.75
CA SER A 40 17.87 16.06 -11.39
C SER A 40 16.87 17.23 -11.34
N GLN A 41 17.38 18.44 -11.53
CA GLN A 41 16.60 19.68 -11.64
C GLN A 41 15.48 19.59 -12.68
N THR A 42 15.77 19.01 -13.85
CA THR A 42 14.79 18.79 -14.92
C THR A 42 13.67 17.86 -14.47
N THR A 43 14.02 16.80 -13.75
CA THR A 43 13.06 15.82 -13.21
C THR A 43 12.16 16.47 -12.16
N LEU A 44 12.75 17.21 -11.22
CA LEU A 44 12.02 17.97 -10.20
C LEU A 44 11.05 18.96 -10.84
N THR A 45 11.51 19.75 -11.82
CA THR A 45 10.69 20.72 -12.54
C THR A 45 9.49 20.06 -13.23
N LYS A 46 9.71 18.92 -13.88
CA LYS A 46 8.64 18.15 -14.53
C LYS A 46 7.59 17.69 -13.53
N HIS A 47 8.01 17.16 -12.39
CA HIS A 47 7.07 16.68 -11.36
C HIS A 47 6.32 17.82 -10.69
N LEU A 48 6.98 18.94 -10.35
CA LEU A 48 6.33 20.12 -9.78
C LEU A 48 5.27 20.71 -10.73
N LYS A 49 5.53 20.72 -12.04
CA LYS A 49 4.52 21.12 -13.06
C LYS A 49 3.31 20.19 -13.03
N ILE A 50 3.52 18.87 -12.95
CA ILE A 50 2.42 17.90 -12.88
C ILE A 50 1.62 18.06 -11.59
N LEU A 51 2.28 18.16 -10.45
CA LEU A 51 1.64 18.32 -9.14
C LEU A 51 0.84 19.63 -9.05
N SER A 52 1.39 20.72 -9.61
CA SER A 52 0.68 22.00 -9.73
C SER A 52 -0.55 21.88 -10.65
N LYS A 53 -0.40 21.22 -11.82
CA LYS A 53 -1.51 20.97 -12.75
C LYS A 53 -2.63 20.15 -12.10
N ASN A 54 -2.26 19.18 -11.29
CA ASN A 54 -3.20 18.35 -10.54
C ASN A 54 -3.80 19.05 -9.32
N LYS A 55 -3.35 20.27 -9.00
CA LYS A 55 -3.74 21.05 -7.80
C LYS A 55 -3.36 20.37 -6.48
N ASP A 56 -2.33 19.54 -6.47
CA ASP A 56 -1.81 18.93 -5.24
C ASP A 56 -0.93 19.92 -4.47
N ILE A 57 -0.19 20.76 -5.19
CA ILE A 57 0.63 21.85 -4.64
C ILE A 57 0.26 23.20 -5.25
N VAL A 58 0.59 24.28 -4.56
CA VAL A 58 0.56 25.65 -5.07
C VAL A 58 1.83 26.38 -4.64
N LYS A 59 2.18 27.44 -5.37
CA LYS A 59 3.23 28.37 -4.96
C LYS A 59 2.70 29.32 -3.89
N GLY A 60 3.55 29.68 -2.94
CA GLY A 60 3.31 30.65 -1.88
C GLY A 60 4.57 31.46 -1.61
N ILE A 61 4.48 32.41 -0.68
CA ILE A 61 5.62 33.20 -0.22
C ILE A 61 5.80 32.94 1.27
N LEU A 62 7.02 32.57 1.67
CA LEU A 62 7.41 32.42 3.06
C LEU A 62 8.75 33.14 3.25
N ASN A 63 8.81 34.08 4.20
CA ASN A 63 10.00 34.90 4.48
C ASN A 63 10.58 35.56 3.22
N GLY A 64 9.72 36.07 2.34
CA GLY A 64 10.13 36.74 1.08
C GLY A 64 10.54 35.80 -0.06
N ASN A 65 10.58 34.49 0.17
CA ASN A 65 10.98 33.51 -0.84
C ASN A 65 9.78 32.75 -1.41
N GLU A 66 9.82 32.43 -2.70
CA GLU A 66 8.83 31.56 -3.33
C GLU A 66 9.01 30.11 -2.83
N VAL A 67 7.97 29.57 -2.21
CA VAL A 67 7.91 28.21 -1.69
C VAL A 67 6.75 27.43 -2.29
N TYR A 68 6.85 26.11 -2.27
CA TYR A 68 5.75 25.22 -2.60
C TYR A 68 5.04 24.78 -1.31
N LYS A 69 3.72 24.78 -1.34
CA LYS A 69 2.87 24.29 -0.23
C LYS A 69 1.80 23.34 -0.74
N LEU A 70 1.41 22.37 0.10
CA LEU A 70 0.30 21.47 -0.20
C LEU A 70 -1.04 22.19 -0.15
N THR A 71 -1.90 21.93 -1.13
CA THR A 71 -3.30 22.36 -1.08
C THR A 71 -4.10 21.47 -0.12
N LYS A 72 -5.36 21.84 0.17
CA LYS A 72 -6.30 20.93 0.86
C LYS A 72 -6.41 19.57 0.14
N LYS A 73 -6.35 19.56 -1.20
CA LYS A 73 -6.34 18.33 -1.99
C LYS A 73 -5.04 17.56 -1.79
N GLY A 74 -3.88 18.22 -1.90
CA GLY A 74 -2.56 17.61 -1.73
C GLY A 74 -2.32 17.01 -0.35
N LYS A 75 -2.84 17.66 0.70
CA LYS A 75 -2.82 17.12 2.07
C LYS A 75 -3.66 15.84 2.16
N LYS A 76 -4.85 15.86 1.56
CA LYS A 76 -5.79 14.72 1.53
C LYS A 76 -5.33 13.54 0.69
N SER A 77 -4.58 13.75 -0.38
CA SER A 77 -4.14 12.66 -1.25
C SER A 77 -3.02 11.80 -0.66
N PHE A 78 -2.50 12.14 0.53
CA PHE A 78 -1.29 11.53 1.08
C PHE A 78 -1.34 11.11 2.55
N ASP A 79 -2.41 11.42 3.28
CA ASP A 79 -2.64 10.79 4.58
C ASP A 79 -3.24 9.40 4.32
N ASP A 80 -2.49 8.32 4.57
CA ASP A 80 -2.97 6.94 4.37
C ASP A 80 -4.21 6.63 5.24
N LEU A 81 -4.34 7.28 6.41
CA LEU A 81 -5.57 7.32 7.22
C LEU A 81 -6.74 8.01 6.49
N PHE A 82 -6.44 9.04 5.71
CA PHE A 82 -7.40 9.73 4.84
C PHE A 82 -7.77 8.87 3.62
N LEU A 83 -6.89 7.97 3.15
CA LEU A 83 -7.20 7.05 2.06
C LEU A 83 -8.19 5.96 2.49
N LEU A 84 -7.96 5.30 3.64
CA LEU A 84 -8.92 4.31 4.17
C LEU A 84 -10.27 4.95 4.48
N SER A 85 -10.28 6.08 5.20
CA SER A 85 -11.53 6.80 5.51
C SER A 85 -12.23 7.32 4.25
N ASN A 86 -11.50 7.82 3.25
CA ASN A 86 -12.09 8.19 1.96
C ASN A 86 -12.70 7.02 1.20
N ASP A 87 -12.03 5.86 1.21
CA ASP A 87 -12.55 4.69 0.52
C ASP A 87 -13.82 4.19 1.20
N ILE A 88 -13.86 4.18 2.54
CA ILE A 88 -15.07 3.94 3.33
C ILE A 88 -16.18 4.95 2.97
N GLU A 89 -15.86 6.25 2.92
CA GLU A 89 -16.81 7.31 2.54
C GLU A 89 -17.31 7.16 1.09
N LYS A 90 -16.44 6.81 0.15
CA LYS A 90 -16.82 6.54 -1.24
C LYS A 90 -17.71 5.31 -1.37
N ILE A 91 -17.45 4.27 -0.59
CA ILE A 91 -18.32 3.09 -0.53
C ILE A 91 -19.70 3.51 0.03
N ARG A 92 -19.72 4.24 1.14
CA ARG A 92 -20.95 4.74 1.77
C ARG A 92 -21.78 5.61 0.84
N THR A 93 -21.16 6.58 0.16
CA THR A 93 -21.83 7.47 -0.80
C THR A 93 -22.37 6.75 -2.03
N ARG A 94 -21.79 5.60 -2.41
CA ARG A 94 -22.32 4.69 -3.44
C ARG A 94 -23.36 3.70 -2.92
N GLY A 95 -23.84 3.88 -1.69
CA GLY A 95 -24.86 3.02 -1.07
C GLY A 95 -24.32 1.66 -0.62
N GLY A 96 -23.01 1.57 -0.36
CA GLY A 96 -22.39 0.38 0.22
C GLY A 96 -22.83 0.10 1.66
N LYS A 97 -22.47 -1.09 2.14
CA LYS A 97 -22.83 -1.59 3.47
C LYS A 97 -21.64 -1.58 4.41
N HIS A 98 -21.93 -1.43 5.69
CA HIS A 98 -20.96 -1.51 6.78
C HIS A 98 -21.47 -2.55 7.78
N TYR A 99 -20.68 -3.60 7.95
CA TYR A 99 -20.90 -4.65 8.94
C TYR A 99 -19.93 -4.46 10.09
N VAL A 100 -20.47 -4.19 11.28
CA VAL A 100 -19.71 -4.07 12.52
C VAL A 100 -19.58 -5.44 13.16
N SER A 101 -18.36 -5.84 13.54
CA SER A 101 -18.08 -7.15 14.14
C SER A 101 -18.67 -8.35 13.35
N PRO A 102 -18.40 -8.44 12.03
CA PRO A 102 -19.01 -9.44 11.14
C PRO A 102 -18.70 -10.89 11.50
N SER A 103 -17.64 -11.16 12.27
CA SER A 103 -17.29 -12.50 12.77
C SER A 103 -18.14 -12.95 13.96
N HIS A 104 -18.80 -12.02 14.66
CA HIS A 104 -19.40 -12.20 16.00
C HIS A 104 -18.44 -12.69 17.10
N LEU A 105 -17.16 -12.93 16.80
CA LEU A 105 -16.19 -13.52 17.72
C LEU A 105 -15.98 -12.66 18.97
N ARG A 106 -15.93 -11.34 18.79
CA ARG A 106 -15.90 -10.39 19.90
C ARG A 106 -17.08 -10.59 20.85
N GLY A 107 -18.29 -10.71 20.32
CA GLY A 107 -19.50 -10.92 21.12
C GLY A 107 -19.43 -12.23 21.90
N SER A 108 -19.05 -13.31 21.23
CA SER A 108 -18.89 -14.64 21.84
C SER A 108 -17.86 -14.64 22.98
N ILE A 109 -16.68 -14.05 22.77
CA ILE A 109 -15.61 -14.02 23.78
C ILE A 109 -15.99 -13.14 24.97
N ILE A 110 -16.60 -11.97 24.73
CA ILE A 110 -17.09 -11.08 25.80
C ILE A 110 -18.17 -11.77 26.63
N SER A 111 -19.04 -12.57 26.01
CA SER A 111 -20.08 -13.33 26.73
C SER A 111 -19.49 -14.35 27.71
N CYS A 112 -18.26 -14.82 27.47
CA CYS A 112 -17.47 -15.65 28.37
C CYS A 112 -16.70 -14.84 29.44
N LEU A 113 -16.95 -13.54 29.58
CA LEU A 113 -16.22 -12.62 30.47
C LEU A 113 -14.71 -12.53 30.19
N LEU A 114 -14.30 -12.74 28.93
CA LEU A 114 -12.91 -12.68 28.51
C LEU A 114 -12.64 -11.43 27.64
N PRO A 115 -11.45 -10.81 27.75
CA PRO A 115 -11.07 -9.72 26.87
C PRO A 115 -10.68 -10.25 25.48
N TRP A 116 -11.22 -9.64 24.42
CA TRP A 116 -10.79 -9.94 23.05
C TRP A 116 -9.71 -8.99 22.54
N GLY A 117 -9.96 -7.67 22.65
CA GLY A 117 -9.00 -6.64 22.24
C GLY A 117 -8.86 -6.43 20.73
N ILE A 118 -9.61 -7.16 19.89
CA ILE A 118 -9.66 -6.97 18.44
C ILE A 118 -11.07 -6.50 18.05
N GLU A 119 -11.12 -5.50 17.18
CA GLU A 119 -12.35 -5.00 16.55
C GLU A 119 -12.18 -5.13 15.03
N SER A 120 -13.22 -5.60 14.35
CA SER A 120 -13.24 -5.75 12.90
C SER A 120 -14.47 -5.08 12.32
N ASP A 121 -14.28 -4.41 11.20
CA ASP A 121 -15.33 -3.78 10.41
C ASP A 121 -15.14 -4.21 8.95
N LEU A 122 -16.23 -4.61 8.31
CA LEU A 122 -16.26 -4.93 6.89
C LEU A 122 -17.13 -3.92 6.16
N VAL A 123 -16.51 -3.14 5.28
CA VAL A 123 -17.19 -2.11 4.48
C VAL A 123 -17.11 -2.50 3.01
N LEU A 124 -18.26 -2.64 2.35
CA LEU A 124 -18.37 -3.19 1.00
C LEU A 124 -19.22 -2.30 0.09
N ASP A 125 -18.79 -2.15 -1.16
CA ASP A 125 -19.66 -1.60 -2.20
C ASP A 125 -20.94 -2.43 -2.36
N LYS A 126 -22.05 -1.80 -2.73
CA LYS A 126 -23.37 -2.44 -2.87
C LYS A 126 -23.34 -3.68 -3.75
N GLU A 127 -22.60 -3.64 -4.85
CA GLU A 127 -22.48 -4.76 -5.78
C GLU A 127 -21.57 -5.87 -5.26
N MET A 128 -20.62 -5.54 -4.36
CA MET A 128 -19.71 -6.51 -3.73
C MET A 128 -20.41 -7.33 -2.65
N ASP A 129 -21.38 -6.74 -1.96
CA ASP A 129 -22.15 -7.39 -0.92
C ASP A 129 -22.83 -8.69 -1.42
N LYS A 130 -23.33 -8.66 -2.65
CA LYS A 130 -23.99 -9.81 -3.29
C LYS A 130 -23.03 -10.97 -3.58
N LEU A 131 -21.74 -10.70 -3.71
CA LEU A 131 -20.73 -11.70 -4.03
C LEU A 131 -20.34 -12.54 -2.82
N ASN A 132 -20.61 -12.06 -1.60
CA ASN A 132 -20.31 -12.75 -0.34
C ASN A 132 -18.86 -13.30 -0.31
N LEU A 133 -17.88 -12.45 -0.64
CA LEU A 133 -16.48 -12.85 -0.78
C LEU A 133 -15.78 -13.15 0.55
N LEU A 134 -16.33 -12.66 1.67
CA LEU A 134 -15.88 -12.96 3.02
C LEU A 134 -17.12 -13.23 3.87
N ARG A 135 -17.27 -14.47 4.32
CA ARG A 135 -18.31 -14.89 5.27
C ARG A 135 -17.88 -14.56 6.69
N SER A 136 -18.82 -14.65 7.64
CA SER A 136 -18.54 -14.47 9.07
C SER A 136 -17.37 -15.34 9.54
N ASP A 137 -17.35 -16.60 9.11
CA ASP A 137 -16.36 -17.58 9.54
C ASP A 137 -14.99 -17.29 8.94
N ASP A 138 -14.92 -16.81 7.69
CA ASP A 138 -13.68 -16.35 7.07
C ASP A 138 -13.08 -15.16 7.85
N VAL A 139 -13.94 -14.22 8.28
CA VAL A 139 -13.49 -13.08 9.10
C VAL A 139 -13.05 -13.54 10.49
N ALA A 140 -13.73 -14.51 11.09
CA ALA A 140 -13.33 -15.10 12.37
C ALA A 140 -11.95 -15.76 12.26
N GLU A 141 -11.68 -16.53 11.21
CA GLU A 141 -10.37 -17.14 10.96
C GLU A 141 -9.27 -16.09 10.81
N ILE A 142 -9.53 -14.98 10.11
CA ILE A 142 -8.59 -13.86 9.97
C ILE A 142 -8.31 -13.21 11.33
N GLU A 143 -9.34 -12.92 12.12
CA GLU A 143 -9.17 -12.35 13.46
C GLU A 143 -8.37 -13.28 14.38
N GLU A 144 -8.68 -14.57 14.38
CA GLU A 144 -7.92 -15.57 15.13
C GLU A 144 -6.46 -15.65 14.69
N PHE A 145 -6.21 -15.63 13.38
CA PHE A 145 -4.88 -15.63 12.82
C PHE A 145 -4.08 -14.41 13.31
N VAL A 146 -4.67 -13.22 13.23
CA VAL A 146 -4.06 -11.97 13.72
C VAL A 146 -3.79 -12.07 15.23
N PHE A 147 -4.76 -12.52 16.01
CA PHE A 147 -4.60 -12.71 17.45
C PHE A 147 -3.43 -13.65 17.76
N LYS A 148 -3.39 -14.84 17.15
CA LYS A 148 -2.34 -15.84 17.35
C LYS A 148 -0.95 -15.28 17.01
N LYS A 149 -0.83 -14.53 15.90
CA LYS A 149 0.43 -13.88 15.51
C LYS A 149 0.88 -12.81 16.52
N ILE A 150 -0.04 -11.95 16.97
CA ILE A 150 0.26 -10.91 17.97
C ILE A 150 0.62 -11.55 19.31
N ALA A 151 -0.18 -12.52 19.78
CA ALA A 151 0.05 -13.22 21.04
C ALA A 151 1.44 -13.87 21.10
N ASN A 152 1.89 -14.49 20.01
CA ASN A 152 3.23 -15.07 19.93
C ASN A 152 4.33 -14.00 20.05
N ASN A 153 4.18 -12.85 19.37
CA ASN A 153 5.13 -11.75 19.43
C ASN A 153 5.17 -11.07 20.82
N VAL A 154 4.01 -10.90 21.46
CA VAL A 154 3.88 -10.34 22.81
C VAL A 154 4.60 -11.23 23.82
N ARG A 155 4.37 -12.55 23.75
CA ARG A 155 5.03 -13.54 24.62
C ARG A 155 6.55 -13.54 24.41
N ALA A 156 7.01 -13.51 23.15
CA ALA A 156 8.43 -13.49 22.83
C ALA A 156 9.15 -12.23 23.34
N LYS A 157 8.49 -11.06 23.26
CA LYS A 157 9.06 -9.77 23.65
C LYS A 157 8.92 -9.42 25.13
N LYS A 158 8.22 -10.25 25.92
CA LYS A 158 7.91 -10.00 27.36
C LYS A 158 7.42 -8.56 27.61
N LEU A 159 6.52 -8.07 26.76
CA LEU A 159 6.07 -6.67 26.83
C LEU A 159 5.45 -6.34 28.20
N ASN A 160 5.87 -5.22 28.78
CA ASN A 160 5.47 -4.77 30.12
C ASN A 160 4.07 -4.14 30.08
N LYS A 161 3.35 -4.18 31.22
CA LYS A 161 1.94 -3.73 31.36
C LYS A 161 1.70 -2.21 31.21
N GLU A 162 2.75 -1.40 31.01
CA GLU A 162 2.66 0.07 31.04
C GLU A 162 2.51 0.73 29.66
N GLN A 163 2.49 -0.07 28.59
CA GLN A 163 2.37 0.46 27.22
C GLN A 163 0.90 0.55 26.80
N PHE A 164 0.40 1.77 26.60
CA PHE A 164 -0.94 2.05 26.12
C PHE A 164 -0.90 2.48 24.64
N GLY A 165 -1.78 1.91 23.82
CA GLY A 165 -1.91 2.29 22.42
C GLY A 165 -2.98 1.50 21.68
N LYS A 166 -3.37 2.00 20.51
CA LYS A 166 -4.23 1.28 19.55
C LYS A 166 -3.44 1.03 18.27
N LEU A 167 -3.56 -0.17 17.73
CA LEU A 167 -3.01 -0.55 16.44
C LEU A 167 -4.16 -0.75 15.47
N VAL A 168 -4.04 -0.18 14.27
CA VAL A 168 -5.01 -0.36 13.18
C VAL A 168 -4.30 -1.02 12.02
N LEU A 169 -4.84 -2.16 11.56
CA LEU A 169 -4.41 -2.85 10.36
C LEU A 169 -5.58 -2.87 9.37
N GLY A 170 -5.46 -2.12 8.28
CA GLY A 170 -6.49 -2.04 7.25
C GLY A 170 -6.07 -2.71 5.95
N PHE A 171 -6.96 -3.51 5.37
CA PHE A 171 -6.79 -4.09 4.04
C PHE A 171 -7.75 -3.40 3.07
N LYS A 172 -7.20 -2.91 1.96
CA LYS A 172 -8.00 -2.44 0.83
C LYS A 172 -7.97 -3.49 -0.27
N ILE A 173 -9.14 -4.00 -0.63
CA ILE A 173 -9.30 -5.01 -1.67
C ILE A 173 -9.96 -4.36 -2.89
N ASP A 174 -9.20 -4.21 -3.97
CA ASP A 174 -9.78 -3.90 -5.28
C ASP A 174 -10.16 -5.22 -5.97
N TYR A 175 -11.45 -5.41 -6.21
CA TYR A 175 -11.96 -6.67 -6.77
C TYR A 175 -11.38 -6.99 -8.16
N ASN A 176 -11.21 -5.97 -9.02
CA ASN A 176 -10.72 -6.19 -10.37
C ASN A 176 -9.23 -6.56 -10.36
N GLU A 177 -8.44 -5.93 -9.50
CA GLU A 177 -7.03 -6.30 -9.33
C GLU A 177 -6.87 -7.65 -8.62
N LEU A 178 -7.72 -7.97 -7.64
CA LEU A 178 -7.74 -9.29 -7.01
C LEU A 178 -8.05 -10.39 -8.01
N LEU A 179 -9.07 -10.21 -8.86
CA LEU A 179 -9.40 -11.18 -9.91
C LEU A 179 -8.24 -11.41 -10.88
N LYS A 180 -7.55 -10.33 -11.29
CA LYS A 180 -6.34 -10.46 -12.12
C LYS A 180 -5.26 -11.24 -11.38
N SER A 181 -5.04 -10.91 -10.11
CA SER A 181 -4.03 -11.57 -9.28
C SER A 181 -4.27 -13.07 -9.13
N ILE A 182 -5.53 -13.47 -8.92
CA ILE A 182 -5.94 -14.88 -8.88
C ILE A 182 -5.67 -15.55 -10.23
N LYS A 183 -6.11 -14.95 -11.34
CA LYS A 183 -5.89 -15.48 -12.69
C LYS A 183 -4.41 -15.61 -13.06
N GLU A 184 -3.58 -14.68 -12.58
CA GLU A 184 -2.14 -14.67 -12.80
C GLU A 184 -1.36 -15.53 -11.79
N ASN A 185 -2.04 -16.21 -10.86
CA ASN A 185 -1.42 -16.99 -9.78
C ASN A 185 -0.36 -16.20 -8.99
N SER A 186 -0.63 -14.92 -8.70
CA SER A 186 0.41 -14.02 -8.15
C SER A 186 0.95 -14.50 -6.81
N LEU A 187 0.11 -15.05 -5.93
CA LEU A 187 0.57 -15.58 -4.64
C LEU A 187 1.49 -16.79 -4.83
N THR A 188 1.11 -17.74 -5.71
CA THR A 188 1.95 -18.88 -6.07
C THR A 188 3.26 -18.43 -6.68
N TYR A 189 3.23 -17.36 -7.50
CA TYR A 189 4.43 -16.77 -8.06
C TYR A 189 5.38 -16.28 -6.98
N VAL A 190 4.90 -15.43 -6.07
CA VAL A 190 5.69 -14.89 -4.96
C VAL A 190 6.26 -16.01 -4.08
N ASN A 191 5.50 -17.07 -3.84
CA ASN A 191 5.98 -18.22 -3.06
C ASN A 191 7.05 -19.06 -3.77
N ASN A 192 7.28 -18.83 -5.07
CA ASN A 192 8.19 -19.62 -5.90
C ASN A 192 9.30 -18.81 -6.58
N ILE A 193 9.35 -17.49 -6.40
CA ILE A 193 10.45 -16.67 -6.91
C ILE A 193 11.77 -17.11 -6.29
N THR A 194 12.86 -17.01 -7.05
CA THR A 194 14.19 -17.27 -6.53
C THR A 194 14.70 -16.09 -5.71
N LYS A 195 15.68 -16.35 -4.84
CA LYS A 195 16.38 -15.28 -4.11
C LYS A 195 16.98 -14.25 -5.06
N ASP A 196 17.63 -14.70 -6.14
CA ASP A 196 18.17 -13.82 -7.19
C ASP A 196 17.12 -12.91 -7.84
N GLU A 197 15.90 -13.41 -8.04
CA GLU A 197 14.80 -12.61 -8.60
C GLU A 197 14.31 -11.58 -7.57
N CYS A 198 14.21 -11.99 -6.31
CA CYS A 198 13.84 -11.12 -5.19
C CYS A 198 14.88 -10.00 -4.99
N ASP A 199 16.17 -10.33 -5.02
CA ASP A 199 17.27 -9.37 -4.87
C ASP A 199 17.26 -8.34 -6.00
N LEU A 200 16.94 -8.75 -7.24
CA LEU A 200 16.75 -7.84 -8.36
C LEU A 200 15.52 -6.95 -8.19
N LEU A 201 14.39 -7.49 -7.70
CA LEU A 201 13.20 -6.69 -7.38
C LEU A 201 13.50 -5.64 -6.32
N ASN A 202 14.21 -6.01 -5.25
CA ASN A 202 14.63 -5.09 -4.18
C ASN A 202 15.57 -4.02 -4.73
N LYS A 203 16.57 -4.39 -5.54
CA LYS A 203 17.45 -3.43 -6.22
C LYS A 203 16.66 -2.46 -7.09
N MET A 204 15.65 -2.94 -7.81
CA MET A 204 14.77 -2.11 -8.65
C MET A 204 13.91 -1.16 -7.81
N GLU A 205 13.50 -1.57 -6.60
CA GLU A 205 12.71 -0.75 -5.70
C GLU A 205 13.56 0.30 -4.97
N GLU A 206 14.72 -0.10 -4.46
CA GLU A 206 15.59 0.71 -3.60
C GLU A 206 16.49 1.65 -4.40
N SER A 207 17.11 1.16 -5.47
CA SER A 207 18.10 1.90 -6.28
C SER A 207 17.85 1.75 -7.79
N PRO A 208 16.69 2.22 -8.32
CA PRO A 208 16.30 2.02 -9.71
C PRO A 208 17.27 2.63 -10.73
N GLU A 209 18.05 3.64 -10.36
CA GLU A 209 19.11 4.24 -11.17
C GLU A 209 20.31 3.31 -11.42
N ASN A 210 20.51 2.31 -10.56
CA ASN A 210 21.61 1.35 -10.65
C ASN A 210 21.24 0.08 -11.46
N ILE A 211 20.06 0.08 -12.10
CA ILE A 211 19.60 -1.02 -12.95
C ILE A 211 20.24 -0.90 -14.32
N THR A 212 20.98 -1.95 -14.70
CA THR A 212 21.67 -2.05 -15.98
C THR A 212 20.87 -2.88 -16.98
N GLU A 213 21.24 -2.82 -18.25
CA GLU A 213 20.65 -3.70 -19.28
C GLU A 213 20.87 -5.20 -18.97
N LYS A 214 22.00 -5.54 -18.35
CA LYS A 214 22.27 -6.91 -17.89
C LYS A 214 21.28 -7.35 -16.80
N ASP A 215 20.93 -6.46 -15.88
CA ASP A 215 19.93 -6.73 -14.85
C ASP A 215 18.56 -6.99 -15.48
N ASP A 216 18.17 -6.20 -16.49
CA ASP A 216 16.91 -6.38 -17.23
C ASP A 216 16.85 -7.74 -17.94
N ILE A 217 17.94 -8.17 -18.58
CA ILE A 217 18.02 -9.48 -19.25
C ILE A 217 17.93 -10.60 -18.22
N LYS A 218 18.76 -10.55 -17.17
CA LYS A 218 18.76 -11.54 -16.08
C LYS A 218 17.38 -11.66 -15.46
N PHE A 219 16.72 -10.54 -15.20
CA PHE A 219 15.37 -10.52 -14.63
C PHE A 219 14.35 -11.20 -15.53
N LYS A 220 14.35 -10.92 -16.85
CA LYS A 220 13.45 -11.57 -17.81
C LYS A 220 13.66 -13.08 -17.86
N GLU A 221 14.91 -13.54 -17.79
CA GLU A 221 15.23 -14.97 -17.76
C GLU A 221 14.73 -15.65 -16.48
N LEU A 222 14.95 -15.03 -15.33
CA LEU A 222 14.46 -15.52 -14.04
C LEU A 222 12.94 -15.63 -14.04
N ARG A 223 12.23 -14.58 -14.50
CA ARG A 223 10.77 -14.61 -14.64
C ARG A 223 10.29 -15.77 -15.50
N LYS A 224 10.91 -15.99 -16.67
CA LYS A 224 10.56 -17.11 -17.55
C LYS A 224 10.72 -18.46 -16.84
N LYS A 225 11.81 -18.64 -16.08
CA LYS A 225 12.05 -19.87 -15.29
C LYS A 225 10.99 -20.03 -14.20
N THR A 226 10.68 -18.98 -13.47
CA THR A 226 9.64 -18.98 -12.41
C THR A 226 8.26 -19.34 -12.98
N TYR A 227 7.85 -18.73 -14.09
CA TYR A 227 6.58 -19.08 -14.75
C TYR A 227 6.55 -20.53 -15.26
N LYS A 228 7.67 -21.03 -15.80
CA LYS A 228 7.77 -22.43 -16.23
C LYS A 228 7.55 -23.38 -15.04
N LYS A 229 8.22 -23.13 -13.91
CA LYS A 229 8.07 -23.92 -12.67
C LYS A 229 6.62 -23.92 -12.18
N ILE A 230 5.96 -22.76 -12.14
CA ILE A 230 4.56 -22.65 -11.70
C ILE A 230 3.62 -23.43 -12.63
N LYS A 231 3.86 -23.38 -13.95
CA LYS A 231 3.07 -24.12 -14.93
C LYS A 231 3.24 -25.64 -14.80
N GLU A 232 4.38 -26.10 -14.32
CA GLU A 232 4.61 -27.52 -14.03
C GLU A 232 3.87 -27.93 -12.76
N LEU A 233 3.89 -27.10 -11.71
CA LEU A 233 3.14 -27.32 -10.46
C LEU A 233 1.61 -27.33 -10.64
N SER A 234 1.08 -26.65 -11.66
CA SER A 234 -0.37 -26.64 -11.92
C SER A 234 -0.86 -27.81 -12.78
N LYS A 235 0.05 -28.69 -13.22
CA LYS A 235 -0.27 -29.91 -13.98
C LYS A 235 -0.22 -31.19 -13.15
N SER A 236 0.37 -31.13 -11.95
CA SER A 236 0.42 -32.22 -10.96
C SER A 236 -0.79 -32.14 -10.04
#